data_AF-A0A2N0Z340-F1
#
_entry.id   AF-A0A2N0Z340-F1
#
_cell.length_a   1.000
_cell.length_b   1.000
_cell.length_c   1.000
_cell.angle_alpha   90.00
_cell.angle_beta   90.00
_cell.angle_gamma   90.00
#
_symmetry.space_group_name_H-M   'P 1'
#
loop_
_entity.id
_entity.type
_entity.pdbx_description
1 polymer ?
#
loop_
_entity_poly.entity_id
_entity_poly.type
_entity_poly.pdbx_seq_one_letter_code
_entity_poly.pdbx_strand_id
1 'polypeptide(L)'
;MKQAIYLLNTQKQMVITAMEFHRSTLQGMNKKLFDIAFNKVNRMDEVLELDGMEMIYLTQSMNRYAKYLSKLGEIYESKLYRAAAEGIEIIRIKFQMENGPKVKKEKAASAGTLTA
;
A
#
# COMPACT_ATOMS: atom_id res chain seq x y z
N MET A 1 -10.33 9.24 -5.74
CA MET A 1 -10.44 8.24 -6.82
C MET A 1 -9.98 6.90 -6.28
N LYS A 2 -10.55 5.79 -6.75
CA LYS A 2 -10.21 4.43 -6.31
C LYS A 2 -9.93 3.55 -7.51
N GLN A 3 -9.15 2.50 -7.30
CA GLN A 3 -8.81 1.47 -8.26
C GLN A 3 -9.35 0.13 -7.77
N ALA A 4 -10.10 -0.57 -8.62
CA ALA A 4 -10.49 -1.95 -8.33
C ALA A 4 -9.29 -2.88 -8.51
N ILE A 5 -9.04 -3.72 -7.50
CA ILE A 5 -8.06 -4.80 -7.51
C ILE A 5 -8.81 -6.11 -7.26
N TYR A 6 -8.56 -7.09 -8.12
CA TYR A 6 -9.09 -8.45 -7.97
C TYR A 6 -8.04 -9.29 -7.25
N LEU A 7 -8.42 -9.89 -6.14
CA LEU A 7 -7.54 -10.77 -5.36
C LEU A 7 -8.18 -12.15 -5.25
N LEU A 8 -7.41 -13.19 -5.54
CA LEU A 8 -7.80 -14.56 -5.23
C LEU A 8 -7.91 -14.74 -3.70
N ASN A 9 -8.73 -15.68 -3.24
CA ASN A 9 -8.90 -15.95 -1.81
C ASN A 9 -7.56 -16.16 -1.07
N THR A 10 -6.60 -16.87 -1.68
CA THR A 10 -5.25 -17.05 -1.11
C THR A 10 -4.51 -15.71 -0.96
N GLN A 11 -4.57 -14.85 -1.98
CA GLN A 11 -3.92 -13.53 -1.94
C GLN A 11 -4.59 -12.63 -0.90
N LYS A 12 -5.92 -12.69 -0.77
CA LYS A 12 -6.66 -11.99 0.28
C LYS A 12 -6.18 -12.41 1.67
N GLN A 13 -6.04 -13.71 1.92
CA GLN A 13 -5.55 -14.20 3.21
C GLN A 13 -4.10 -13.78 3.49
N MET A 14 -3.25 -13.76 2.47
CA MET A 14 -1.89 -13.20 2.60
C MET A 14 -1.95 -11.73 3.00
N VAL A 15 -2.76 -10.91 2.34
CA VAL A 15 -2.90 -9.48 2.68
C VAL A 15 -3.38 -9.33 4.12
N ILE A 16 -4.43 -10.05 4.53
CA ILE A 16 -4.96 -10.00 5.90
C ILE A 16 -3.87 -10.34 6.93
N THR A 17 -3.19 -11.47 6.74
CA THR A 17 -2.11 -11.94 7.63
C THR A 17 -1.00 -10.89 7.77
N ALA A 18 -0.54 -10.34 6.65
CA ALA A 18 0.50 -9.33 6.65
C ALA A 18 0.05 -8.02 7.32
N MET A 19 -1.21 -7.61 7.08
CA MET A 19 -1.77 -6.40 7.68
C MET A 19 -1.98 -6.55 9.18
N GLU A 20 -2.44 -7.70 9.66
CA GLU A 20 -2.53 -7.98 11.11
C GLU A 20 -1.16 -7.91 11.78
N PHE A 21 -0.16 -8.54 11.16
CA PHE A 21 1.22 -8.47 11.63
C PHE A 21 1.73 -7.02 11.72
N HIS A 22 1.50 -6.21 10.68
CA HIS A 22 1.91 -4.82 10.68
C HIS A 22 1.15 -3.99 11.73
N ARG A 23 -0.18 -4.17 11.79
CA ARG A 23 -1.10 -3.47 12.68
C ARG A 23 -0.70 -3.55 14.13
N SER A 24 -0.22 -4.71 14.58
CA SER A 24 0.23 -4.94 15.97
C SER A 24 1.31 -3.93 16.43
N THR A 25 2.03 -3.32 15.50
CA THR A 25 3.13 -2.39 15.79
C THR A 25 2.77 -0.92 15.58
N LEU A 26 1.56 -0.63 15.10
CA LEU A 26 1.08 0.74 14.92
C LEU A 26 0.39 1.23 16.20
N GLN A 27 0.45 2.54 16.44
CA GLN A 27 -0.23 3.19 17.56
C GLN A 27 -0.83 4.53 17.13
N GLY A 28 -1.72 5.07 17.95
CA GLY A 28 -2.30 6.41 17.76
C GLY A 28 -3.01 6.58 16.41
N MET A 29 -2.77 7.72 15.75
CA MET A 29 -3.43 8.09 14.50
C MET A 29 -3.06 7.16 13.33
N ASN A 30 -1.79 6.72 13.27
CA ASN A 30 -1.33 5.83 12.21
C ASN A 30 -2.10 4.50 12.23
N LYS A 31 -2.35 3.96 13.42
CA LYS A 31 -3.19 2.76 13.57
C LYS A 31 -4.63 3.01 13.14
N LYS A 32 -5.22 4.16 13.47
CA LYS A 32 -6.59 4.49 13.06
C LYS A 32 -6.74 4.56 11.54
N LEU A 33 -5.82 5.24 10.85
CA LEU A 33 -5.82 5.33 9.38
C LEU A 33 -5.59 3.97 8.73
N PHE A 34 -4.66 3.18 9.27
CA PHE A 34 -4.41 1.83 8.81
C PHE A 34 -5.62 0.90 9.00
N ASP A 35 -6.31 1.01 10.15
CA ASP A 35 -7.48 0.19 10.49
C ASP A 35 -8.63 0.41 9.50
N ILE A 36 -8.74 1.57 8.85
CA ILE A 36 -9.73 1.83 7.78
C ILE A 36 -9.45 0.92 6.58
N ALA A 37 -8.21 0.88 6.09
CA ALA A 37 -7.81 0.02 4.99
C ALA A 37 -7.95 -1.47 5.37
N PHE A 38 -7.54 -1.84 6.58
CA PHE A 38 -7.64 -3.21 7.08
C PHE A 38 -9.09 -3.71 7.13
N ASN A 39 -10.00 -2.90 7.67
CA ASN A 39 -11.41 -3.25 7.75
C ASN A 39 -12.03 -3.43 6.35
N LYS A 40 -11.56 -2.68 5.35
CA LYS A 40 -12.01 -2.82 3.97
C LYS A 40 -11.60 -4.16 3.36
N VAL A 41 -10.33 -4.56 3.57
CA VAL A 41 -9.83 -5.87 3.15
C VAL A 41 -10.60 -7.01 3.83
N ASN A 42 -10.92 -6.88 5.12
CA ASN A 42 -11.66 -7.91 5.85
C ASN A 42 -13.11 -8.08 5.38
N ARG A 43 -13.75 -7.01 4.90
CA ARG A 43 -15.17 -7.00 4.52
C ARG A 43 -15.41 -7.25 3.03
N MET A 44 -14.37 -7.29 2.21
CA MET A 44 -14.52 -7.48 0.77
C MET A 44 -14.89 -8.93 0.44
N ASP A 45 -15.53 -9.16 -0.71
CA ASP A 45 -15.62 -10.48 -1.33
C ASP A 45 -14.41 -10.68 -2.27
N GLU A 46 -14.58 -10.45 -3.57
CA GLU A 46 -13.53 -10.67 -4.59
C GLU A 46 -12.86 -9.38 -5.09
N VAL A 47 -13.60 -8.26 -5.07
CA VAL A 47 -13.14 -6.96 -5.60
C VAL A 47 -12.86 -6.00 -4.47
N LEU A 48 -11.65 -5.46 -4.47
CA LEU A 48 -11.20 -4.48 -3.49
C LEU A 48 -10.93 -3.15 -4.18
N GLU A 49 -11.76 -2.15 -3.93
CA GLU A 49 -11.48 -0.80 -4.37
C GLU A 49 -10.48 -0.15 -3.42
N LEU A 50 -9.33 0.33 -3.91
CA LEU A 50 -8.33 1.01 -3.08
C LEU A 50 -7.95 2.37 -3.63
N ASP A 51 -7.71 3.33 -2.75
CA ASP A 51 -6.95 4.52 -3.10
C ASP A 51 -5.44 4.28 -2.99
N GLY A 52 -4.65 5.29 -3.40
CA GLY A 52 -3.20 5.18 -3.40
C GLY A 52 -2.57 4.97 -2.01
N MET A 53 -3.18 5.50 -0.95
CA MET A 53 -2.69 5.35 0.42
C MET A 53 -3.02 3.96 0.97
N GLU A 54 -4.23 3.48 0.71
CA GLU A 54 -4.63 2.12 1.08
C GLU A 54 -3.71 1.09 0.40
N MET A 55 -3.40 1.26 -0.89
CA MET A 55 -2.41 0.41 -1.59
C MET A 55 -1.03 0.43 -0.93
N ILE A 56 -0.56 1.60 -0.45
CA ILE A 56 0.72 1.71 0.28
C ILE A 56 0.67 0.88 1.57
N TYR A 57 -0.43 0.93 2.32
CA TYR A 57 -0.54 0.13 3.56
C TYR A 57 -0.48 -1.37 3.28
N LEU A 58 -1.10 -1.83 2.19
CA LEU A 58 -1.03 -3.23 1.76
C LEU A 58 0.42 -3.61 1.41
N THR A 59 1.08 -2.87 0.51
CA THR A 59 2.43 -3.19 0.05
C THR A 59 3.47 -3.13 1.18
N GLN A 60 3.37 -2.14 2.07
CA GLN A 60 4.25 -2.06 3.25
C GLN A 60 4.04 -3.21 4.23
N SER A 61 2.79 -3.62 4.45
CA SER A 61 2.47 -4.76 5.32
C SER A 61 3.06 -6.05 4.79
N MET A 62 2.85 -6.33 3.51
CA MET A 62 3.34 -7.54 2.85
C MET A 62 4.87 -7.60 2.82
N ASN A 63 5.53 -6.50 2.48
CA ASN A 63 7.00 -6.44 2.50
C ASN A 63 7.57 -6.62 3.91
N ARG A 64 6.91 -6.08 4.93
CA ARG A 64 7.33 -6.24 6.32
C ARG A 64 7.18 -7.68 6.79
N TYR A 65 6.07 -8.33 6.46
CA TYR A 65 5.85 -9.74 6.80
C TYR A 65 6.80 -10.66 6.02
N ALA A 66 7.06 -10.39 4.74
CA ALA A 66 8.10 -11.09 3.98
C ALA A 66 9.48 -10.99 4.63
N LYS A 67 9.85 -9.79 5.12
CA LYS A 67 11.11 -9.59 5.84
C LYS A 67 11.15 -10.40 7.14
N TYR A 68 10.03 -10.53 7.85
CA TYR A 68 9.91 -11.37 9.02
C TYR A 68 10.10 -12.86 8.68
N LEU A 69 9.37 -13.38 7.69
CA LEU A 69 9.49 -14.76 7.20
C LEU A 69 10.92 -15.08 6.76
N SER A 70 11.56 -14.17 6.03
CA SER A 70 12.96 -14.33 5.61
C SER A 70 13.93 -14.46 6.78
N LYS A 71 13.65 -13.81 7.92
CA LYS A 71 14.48 -13.92 9.14
C LYS A 71 14.27 -15.24 9.87
N LEU A 72 13.10 -15.87 9.69
CA LEU A 72 12.81 -17.20 10.23
C LEU A 72 13.37 -18.34 9.36
N GLY A 73 13.84 -18.05 8.15
CA GLY A 73 14.29 -19.06 7.18
C GLY A 73 13.22 -19.51 6.19
N GLU A 74 12.01 -18.95 6.28
CA GLU A 74 10.87 -19.23 5.38
C GLU A 74 11.03 -18.47 4.05
N ILE A 75 12.05 -18.86 3.27
CA ILE A 75 12.48 -18.12 2.08
C ILE A 75 11.44 -18.18 0.96
N TYR A 76 10.75 -19.30 0.79
CA TYR A 76 9.77 -19.47 -0.29
C TYR A 76 8.55 -18.57 -0.04
N GLU A 77 7.96 -18.65 1.14
CA GLU A 77 6.82 -17.84 1.57
C GLU A 77 7.17 -16.35 1.52
N SER A 78 8.35 -15.97 2.01
CA SER A 78 8.87 -14.60 1.90
C SER A 78 8.84 -14.08 0.45
N LYS A 79 9.27 -14.89 -0.52
CA LYS A 79 9.23 -14.51 -1.95
C LYS A 79 7.80 -14.34 -2.45
N LEU A 80 6.86 -15.21 -2.06
CA LEU A 80 5.45 -15.08 -2.43
C LEU A 80 4.86 -13.75 -1.95
N TYR A 81 5.12 -13.37 -0.70
CA TYR A 81 4.66 -12.09 -0.15
C TYR A 81 5.27 -10.89 -0.89
N ARG A 82 6.55 -10.94 -1.25
CA ARG A 82 7.20 -9.87 -2.05
C ARG A 82 6.61 -9.76 -3.45
N ALA A 83 6.43 -10.87 -4.14
CA ALA A 83 5.87 -10.89 -5.49
C ALA A 83 4.44 -10.33 -5.50
N ALA A 84 3.61 -10.70 -4.53
CA ALA A 84 2.27 -10.17 -4.41
C ALA A 84 2.26 -8.67 -4.04
N ALA A 85 3.19 -8.20 -3.20
CA ALA A 85 3.37 -6.77 -2.92
C ALA A 85 3.79 -5.98 -4.16
N GLU A 86 4.71 -6.53 -4.97
CA GLU A 86 5.17 -5.93 -6.22
C GLU A 86 4.03 -5.77 -7.24
N GLY A 87 3.16 -6.78 -7.36
CA GLY A 87 1.97 -6.69 -8.20
C GLY A 87 1.04 -5.53 -7.82
N ILE A 88 0.76 -5.35 -6.52
CA ILE A 88 -0.06 -4.23 -6.03
C ILE A 88 0.66 -2.90 -6.25
N GLU A 89 1.98 -2.84 -6.07
CA GLU A 89 2.76 -1.62 -6.26
C GLU A 89 2.78 -1.15 -7.72
N ILE A 90 2.87 -2.08 -8.68
CA ILE A 90 2.75 -1.77 -10.10
C ILE A 90 1.38 -1.15 -10.41
N ILE A 91 0.30 -1.69 -9.85
CA ILE A 91 -1.05 -1.13 -9.99
C ILE A 91 -1.10 0.28 -9.40
N ARG A 92 -0.53 0.49 -8.20
CA ARG A 92 -0.47 1.79 -7.54
C ARG A 92 0.26 2.83 -8.38
N ILE A 93 1.42 2.46 -8.95
CA ILE A 93 2.22 3.35 -9.79
C ILE A 93 1.40 3.77 -11.02
N LYS A 94 0.76 2.83 -11.72
CA LYS A 94 -0.11 3.13 -12.86
C LYS A 94 -1.26 4.05 -12.47
N PHE A 95 -1.96 3.74 -11.38
CA PHE A 95 -3.04 4.57 -10.84
C PHE A 95 -2.56 6.00 -10.56
N GLN A 96 -1.39 6.19 -9.94
CA GLN A 96 -0.82 7.50 -9.65
C GLN A 96 -0.34 8.23 -10.91
N MET A 97 0.18 7.53 -11.92
CA MET A 97 0.55 8.15 -13.20
C MET A 97 -0.67 8.72 -13.94
N GLU A 98 -1.79 8.01 -13.88
CA GLU A 98 -3.03 8.41 -14.53
C GLU A 98 -3.77 9.52 -13.77
N ASN A 99 -3.80 9.41 -12.45
CA ASN A 99 -4.71 10.18 -11.58
C ASN A 99 -4.02 11.16 -10.64
N GLY A 100 -2.69 11.07 -10.52
CA GLY A 100 -1.91 11.91 -9.62
C GLY A 100 -1.80 13.36 -10.10
N PRO A 101 -1.40 14.29 -9.21
CA PRO A 101 -1.17 15.68 -9.58
C PRO A 101 -0.11 15.77 -10.68
N LYS A 102 -0.51 16.23 -11.87
CA LYS A 102 0.42 16.51 -12.96
C LYS A 102 1.12 17.82 -12.64
N VAL A 103 2.26 17.75 -11.97
CA VAL A 103 3.14 18.91 -11.81
C VAL A 103 3.63 19.28 -13.21
N LYS A 104 2.95 20.23 -13.86
CA LYS A 104 3.54 20.92 -15.00
C LYS A 104 4.84 21.51 -14.45
N LYS A 105 5.96 21.28 -15.14
CA LYS A 105 7.22 21.99 -14.89
C LYS A 105 7.08 23.46 -15.32
N GLU A 106 6.02 24.14 -14.90
CA GLU A 106 6.02 25.59 -14.86
C GLU A 106 7.10 25.94 -13.86
N LYS A 107 8.20 26.51 -14.37
CA LYS A 107 9.29 27.05 -13.56
C LYS A 107 8.62 27.79 -12.40
N ALA A 108 8.82 27.32 -11.18
CA ALA A 108 8.43 28.08 -10.00
C ALA A 108 9.01 29.48 -10.20
N ALA A 109 8.14 30.47 -10.40
CA ALA A 109 8.58 31.86 -10.44
C ALA A 109 9.12 32.13 -9.05
N SER A 110 10.44 32.12 -8.89
CA SER A 110 11.08 32.61 -7.68
C SER A 110 10.58 34.04 -7.52
N ALA A 111 9.69 34.26 -6.56
CA ALA A 111 9.26 35.60 -6.19
C ALA A 111 10.53 36.39 -5.91
N GLY A 112 10.85 37.35 -6.78
CA GLY A 112 11.93 38.27 -6.53
C GLY A 112 11.66 38.91 -5.18
N THR A 113 12.55 38.70 -4.23
CA THR A 113 12.54 39.40 -2.94
C THR A 113 12.48 40.89 -3.25
N LEU A 114 11.31 41.50 -3.04
CA LEU A 114 11.19 42.95 -2.95
C LEU A 114 12.00 43.35 -1.72
N THR A 115 13.16 43.96 -1.95
CA THR A 115 13.93 44.63 -0.90
C THR A 115 13.08 45.77 -0.36
N ALA A 116 12.93 45.81 0.97
CA ALA A 116 12.24 46.86 1.72
C ALA A 116 12.93 48.21 1.60
#